data_AF-A0A7W5VDE1-F1
#
_entry.id   AF-A0A7W5VDE1-F1
#
_cell.length_a   1.000
_cell.length_b   1.000
_cell.length_c   1.000
_cell.angle_alpha   90.00
_cell.angle_beta   90.00
_cell.angle_gamma   90.00
#
_symmetry.space_group_name_H-M   'P 1'
#
loop_
_entity.id
_entity.type
_entity.pdbx_description
1 polymer ?
#
loop_
_entity_poly.entity_id
_entity_poly.type
_entity_poly.pdbx_seq_one_letter_code
_entity_poly.pdbx_strand_id
1 'polypeptide(L)'
;MGDEGEPISFLGRRLPAAFELHVVVVAPGGVHAYDGAEWRDAIVLVEHGVIELVYSAGGGRVCETGDVMWLDGLPVRAMRNTRDEPVVLVAVSRRDADRA
;
A
#
# COMPACT_ATOMS: atom_id res chain seq x y z
N MET A 1 -15.29 -15.88 21.42
CA MET A 1 -14.05 -16.55 20.99
C MET A 1 -13.44 -15.59 19.99
N GLY A 2 -12.46 -14.82 20.46
CA GLY A 2 -12.00 -13.60 19.81
C GLY A 2 -11.22 -13.88 18.53
N ASP A 3 -11.40 -12.97 17.58
CA ASP A 3 -10.80 -12.86 16.26
C ASP A 3 -9.29 -12.51 16.36
N GLU A 4 -8.50 -13.32 17.06
CA GLU A 4 -7.11 -13.02 17.42
C GLU A 4 -6.06 -13.55 16.41
N GLY A 5 -6.39 -13.60 15.11
CA GLY A 5 -5.39 -14.06 14.15
C GLY A 5 -5.68 -13.93 12.66
N GLU A 6 -6.81 -13.33 12.24
CA GLU A 6 -7.01 -13.09 10.82
C GLU A 6 -6.23 -11.84 10.37
N PRO A 7 -5.44 -11.91 9.28
CA PRO A 7 -4.78 -10.73 8.73
C PRO A 7 -5.79 -9.62 8.50
N ILE A 8 -5.41 -8.38 8.85
CA ILE A 8 -6.21 -7.20 8.50
C ILE A 8 -6.39 -7.23 6.98
N SER A 9 -7.62 -7.03 6.52
CA SER A 9 -7.95 -6.89 5.10
C SER A 9 -8.99 -5.80 4.94
N PHE A 10 -8.78 -4.92 3.97
CA PHE A 10 -9.73 -3.86 3.62
C PHE A 10 -10.56 -4.20 2.38
N LEU A 11 -10.14 -5.20 1.60
CA LEU A 11 -10.91 -5.65 0.44
C LEU A 11 -12.26 -6.26 0.87
N GLY A 12 -13.30 -5.97 0.08
CA GLY A 12 -14.66 -6.46 0.35
C GLY A 12 -15.35 -5.84 1.56
N ARG A 13 -14.68 -4.97 2.33
CA ARG A 13 -15.27 -4.25 3.47
C ARG A 13 -15.85 -2.91 3.01
N ARG A 14 -17.00 -2.54 3.60
CA ARG A 14 -17.56 -1.20 3.41
C ARG A 14 -16.87 -0.23 4.36
N LEU A 15 -16.08 0.69 3.81
CA LEU A 15 -15.49 1.76 4.59
C LEU A 15 -16.53 2.83 4.98
N PRO A 16 -16.37 3.50 6.12
CA PRO A 16 -17.14 4.70 6.44
C PRO A 16 -16.97 5.77 5.35
N ALA A 17 -17.98 6.62 5.15
CA ALA A 17 -17.98 7.62 4.09
C ALA A 17 -16.87 8.69 4.19
N ALA A 18 -16.21 8.78 5.35
CA ALA A 18 -15.07 9.66 5.58
C ALA A 18 -13.75 9.10 5.00
N PHE A 19 -13.75 7.87 4.48
CA PHE A 19 -12.57 7.23 3.91
C PHE A 19 -12.79 6.84 2.46
N GLU A 20 -11.69 6.71 1.74
CA GLU A 20 -11.62 6.13 0.40
C GLU A 20 -10.58 5.01 0.36
N LEU A 21 -10.78 4.09 -0.58
CA LEU A 21 -9.92 2.93 -0.78
C LEU A 21 -9.35 2.99 -2.19
N HIS A 22 -8.04 2.91 -2.30
CA HIS A 22 -7.30 2.85 -3.55
C HIS A 22 -6.52 1.54 -3.60
N VAL A 23 -6.65 0.80 -4.71
CA VAL A 23 -5.98 -0.47 -4.91
C VAL A 23 -4.91 -0.30 -5.97
N VAL A 24 -3.67 -0.64 -5.60
CA VAL A 24 -2.54 -0.64 -6.53
C VAL A 24 -2.10 -2.09 -6.74
N VAL A 25 -2.11 -2.52 -8.00
CA VAL A 25 -1.63 -3.86 -8.38
C VAL A 25 -0.33 -3.72 -9.14
N VAL A 26 0.73 -4.31 -8.61
CA VAL A 26 2.05 -4.33 -9.26
C VAL A 26 2.27 -5.72 -9.84
N ALA A 27 2.25 -5.80 -11.18
CA ALA A 27 2.47 -7.05 -11.90
C ALA A 27 3.83 -7.69 -11.55
N PRO A 28 4.01 -9.00 -11.77
CA PRO A 28 5.31 -9.66 -11.66
C PRO A 28 6.42 -8.92 -12.41
N GLY A 29 7.56 -8.70 -11.77
CA GLY A 29 8.66 -7.89 -12.32
C GLY A 29 8.35 -6.40 -12.50
N GLY A 30 7.16 -5.95 -12.08
CA GLY A 30 6.66 -4.60 -12.28
C GLY A 30 7.26 -3.57 -11.33
N VAL A 31 7.14 -2.32 -11.73
CA VAL A 31 7.56 -1.16 -10.94
C VAL A 31 6.43 -0.15 -10.89
N HIS A 32 6.04 0.24 -9.69
CA HIS A 32 5.14 1.37 -9.45
C HIS A 32 5.97 2.58 -9.02
N ALA A 33 5.95 3.64 -9.82
CA ALA A 33 6.67 4.86 -9.51
C ALA A 33 6.01 5.55 -8.30
N TYR A 34 6.81 6.11 -7.40
CA TYR A 34 6.26 6.84 -6.26
C TYR A 34 5.76 8.22 -6.70
N ASP A 35 4.49 8.52 -6.39
CA ASP A 35 3.91 9.86 -6.42
C ASP A 35 3.37 10.19 -5.03
N GLY A 36 3.95 11.19 -4.36
CA GLY A 36 3.53 11.57 -3.01
C GLY A 36 2.06 12.01 -2.92
N ALA A 37 1.44 12.47 -4.02
CA ALA A 37 0.02 12.80 -4.02
C ALA A 37 -0.89 11.56 -3.97
N GLU A 38 -0.42 10.41 -4.45
CA GLU A 38 -1.15 9.14 -4.40
C GLU A 38 -1.23 8.57 -2.98
N TRP A 39 -0.17 8.78 -2.18
CA TRP A 39 0.01 8.15 -0.88
C TRP A 39 -0.25 9.08 0.31
N ARG A 40 -0.58 10.35 0.03
CA ARG A 40 -0.86 11.35 1.06
C ARG A 40 -2.01 10.91 1.94
N ASP A 41 -1.83 11.06 3.25
CA ASP A 41 -2.82 10.70 4.27
C ASP A 41 -3.34 9.26 4.19
N ALA A 42 -2.58 8.36 3.54
CA ALA A 42 -2.96 6.97 3.35
C ALA A 42 -2.20 6.04 4.31
N ILE A 43 -2.94 5.08 4.88
CA ILE A 43 -2.37 3.86 5.46
C ILE A 43 -2.43 2.78 4.40
N VAL A 44 -1.29 2.13 4.17
CA VAL A 44 -1.08 1.13 3.13
C VAL A 44 -0.89 -0.23 3.78
N LEU A 45 -1.64 -1.21 3.30
CA LEU A 45 -1.51 -2.62 3.64
C LEU A 45 -1.01 -3.37 2.41
N VAL A 46 -0.04 -4.27 2.62
CA VAL A 46 0.29 -5.30 1.64
C VAL A 46 -0.75 -6.40 1.75
N GLU A 47 -1.75 -6.37 0.88
CA GLU A 47 -2.86 -7.32 0.89
C GLU A 47 -2.42 -8.70 0.39
N HIS A 48 -1.48 -8.71 -0.56
CA HIS A 48 -0.95 -9.93 -1.17
C HIS A 48 0.45 -9.72 -1.75
N GLY A 49 1.30 -10.72 -1.62
CA GLY A 49 2.63 -10.78 -2.20
C GLY A 49 3.69 -10.07 -1.38
N VAL A 50 4.83 -9.78 -2.03
CA VAL A 50 6.01 -9.16 -1.44
C VAL A 50 6.51 -8.02 -2.33
N ILE A 51 6.70 -6.84 -1.74
CA ILE A 51 7.12 -5.63 -2.45
C ILE A 51 8.42 -5.07 -1.86
N GLU A 52 9.30 -4.55 -2.70
CA GLU A 52 10.47 -3.79 -2.29
C GLU A 52 10.21 -2.29 -2.42
N LEU A 53 10.28 -1.56 -1.31
CA LEU A 53 10.35 -0.10 -1.29
C LEU A 53 11.79 0.32 -1.60
N VAL A 54 12.02 1.00 -2.71
CA VAL A 54 13.33 1.53 -3.08
C VAL A 54 13.43 2.97 -2.62
N TYR A 55 14.44 3.30 -1.81
CA TYR A 55 14.63 4.66 -1.32
C TYR A 55 15.52 5.50 -2.24
N SER A 56 15.26 6.81 -2.29
CA SER A 56 15.99 7.78 -3.11
C SER A 56 17.47 7.89 -2.74
N ALA A 57 17.83 7.67 -1.47
CA ALA A 57 19.22 7.66 -1.00
C ALA A 57 19.94 6.32 -1.21
N GLY A 58 19.29 5.35 -1.88
CA GLY A 58 19.76 3.98 -2.01
C GLY A 58 19.25 3.06 -0.91
N GLY A 59 19.38 1.75 -1.14
CA GLY A 59 18.79 0.73 -0.30
C GLY A 59 17.27 0.65 -0.43
N GLY A 60 16.64 0.00 0.55
CA GLY A 60 15.21 -0.22 0.54
C GLY A 60 14.73 -1.03 1.73
N ARG A 61 13.43 -1.27 1.77
CA ARG A 61 12.77 -2.17 2.72
C ARG A 61 11.90 -3.15 1.94
N VAL A 62 11.96 -4.42 2.31
CA VAL A 62 11.01 -5.43 1.84
C VAL A 62 9.80 -5.43 2.78
N CYS A 63 8.61 -5.44 2.18
CA CYS A 63 7.34 -5.59 2.88
C CYS A 63 6.60 -6.79 2.31
N GLU A 64 5.93 -7.53 3.19
CA GLU A 64 5.21 -8.76 2.85
C GLU A 64 3.76 -8.70 3.27
N THR A 65 2.98 -9.71 2.85
CA THR A 65 1.54 -9.78 3.14
C THR A 65 1.25 -9.60 4.63
N GLY A 66 0.34 -8.69 4.94
CA GLY A 66 -0.01 -8.32 6.32
C GLY A 66 0.78 -7.13 6.87
N ASP A 67 1.85 -6.68 6.21
CA ASP A 67 2.55 -5.47 6.62
C ASP A 67 1.67 -4.23 6.42
N VAL A 68 1.56 -3.43 7.48
CA VAL A 68 0.90 -2.13 7.49
C VAL A 68 1.96 -1.04 7.57
N MET A 69 1.86 -0.02 6.71
CA MET A 69 2.81 1.08 6.60
C MET A 69 2.12 2.37 6.15
N TRP A 70 2.85 3.49 6.23
CA TRP A 70 2.50 4.72 5.54
C TRP A 70 3.66 5.07 4.60
N LEU A 71 3.36 5.64 3.44
CA LEU A 71 4.39 6.03 2.46
C LEU A 71 4.59 7.55 2.38
N ASP A 72 3.65 8.32 2.92
CA ASP A 72 3.75 9.78 2.96
C ASP A 72 4.96 10.24 3.78
N GLY A 73 5.69 11.22 3.23
CA GLY A 73 6.93 11.74 3.82
C GLY A 73 8.14 10.80 3.81
N LEU A 74 8.02 9.56 3.31
CA LEU A 74 9.16 8.67 3.16
C LEU A 74 9.94 8.98 1.88
N PRO A 75 11.28 8.80 1.87
CA PRO A 75 12.10 9.02 0.69
C PRO A 75 11.97 7.87 -0.32
N VAL A 76 10.76 7.36 -0.56
CA VAL A 76 10.49 6.29 -1.53
C VAL A 76 10.59 6.85 -2.94
N ARG A 77 11.30 6.12 -3.80
CA ARG A 77 11.42 6.41 -5.22
C ARG A 77 10.49 5.53 -6.05
N ALA A 78 10.36 4.26 -5.67
CA ALA A 78 9.55 3.29 -6.37
C ALA A 78 9.22 2.11 -5.46
N MET A 79 8.13 1.42 -5.78
CA MET A 79 7.80 0.09 -5.29
C MET A 79 8.08 -0.91 -6.40
N ARG A 80 8.87 -1.95 -6.11
CA ARG A 80 9.26 -2.97 -7.07
C ARG A 80 8.74 -4.33 -6.65
N ASN A 81 8.08 -5.00 -7.59
CA ASN A 81 7.77 -6.40 -7.44
C ASN A 81 8.88 -7.21 -8.13
N THR A 82 9.70 -7.89 -7.32
CA THR A 82 10.77 -8.76 -7.81
C THR A 82 10.36 -10.24 -7.83
N ARG A 83 9.10 -10.52 -7.52
CA ARG A 83 8.53 -11.86 -7.50
C ARG A 83 7.80 -12.18 -8.81
N ASP A 84 7.48 -13.45 -8.99
CA ASP A 84 6.75 -14.01 -10.14
C ASP A 84 5.22 -13.95 -9.97
N GLU A 85 4.75 -13.54 -8.79
CA GLU A 85 3.33 -13.30 -8.48
C GLU A 85 3.01 -11.79 -8.38
N PRO A 86 1.77 -11.36 -8.66
CA PRO A 86 1.39 -9.97 -8.48
C PRO A 86 1.36 -9.56 -7.01
N VAL A 87 1.73 -8.31 -6.75
CA VAL A 87 1.53 -7.66 -5.45
C VAL A 87 0.26 -6.84 -5.48
N VAL A 88 -0.53 -6.92 -4.41
CA VAL A 88 -1.68 -6.05 -4.18
C VAL A 88 -1.41 -5.18 -2.97
N LEU A 89 -1.42 -3.87 -3.17
CA LEU A 89 -1.39 -2.87 -2.12
C LEU A 89 -2.77 -2.24 -2.00
N VAL A 90 -3.25 -2.10 -0.77
CA VAL A 90 -4.48 -1.38 -0.47
C VAL A 90 -4.13 -0.16 0.36
N ALA A 91 -4.44 1.01 -0.18
CA ALA A 91 -4.31 2.28 0.50
C ALA A 91 -5.69 2.74 0.97
N VAL A 92 -5.80 3.07 2.25
CA VAL A 92 -6.97 3.72 2.84
C VAL A 92 -6.58 5.11 3.30
N SER A 93 -7.21 6.13 2.72
CA SER A 93 -7.00 7.53 3.08
C SER A 93 -8.32 8.14 3.56
N ARG A 94 -8.23 9.27 4.28
CA ARG A 94 -9.42 10.10 4.50
C ARG A 94 -9.84 10.70 3.16
N ARG A 95 -11.15 10.77 2.94
CA ARG A 95 -11.71 11.47 1.80
C ARG A 95 -11.52 12.96 2.04
N ASP A 96 -10.62 13.59 1.27
CA ASP A 96 -10.48 15.04 1.27
C ASP A 96 -11.75 15.66 0.70
N ALA A 97 -12.45 16.47 1.50
CA ALA A 97 -13.62 17.21 1.04
C ALA A 97 -13.26 18.27 -0.02
N ASP A 98 -11.98 18.68 -0.09
CA ASP A 98 -11.44 19.70 -1.00
C ASP A 98 -10.80 19.13 -2.28
N ARG A 99 -10.85 17.80 -2.51
CA ARG A 99 -10.31 17.14 -3.72
C ARG A 99 -11.38 16.89 -4.80
N ALA A 100 -12.43 17.70 -4.81
CA ALA A 100 -13.52 17.68 -5.81
C ALA A 100 -13.41 18.83 -6.80
#